data_AF-D0NF38-F1
#
_entry.id   AF-D0NF38-F1
#
_cell.length_a   1.000
_cell.length_b   1.000
_cell.length_c   1.000
_cell.angle_alpha   90.00
_cell.angle_beta   90.00
_cell.angle_gamma   90.00
#
_symmetry.space_group_name_H-M   'P 1'
#
loop_
_entity.id
_entity.type
_entity.pdbx_description
1 polymer ?
#
loop_
_entity_poly.entity_id
_entity_poly.type
_entity_poly.pdbx_seq_one_letter_code
_entity_poly.pdbx_strand_id
1 'polypeptide(L)'
;MMRLFSVVLLVVAAFLACAAEDTTSMRFTRGYLDEKDSAPVQRLLRAYDNGNDEERAPIGNALNSIVTSTSKAVDSAKLKVFLLKKSSGVDVLNSLKFGDDAAAALKNSKMKTLNTYVTKFNKKNPDKAISLVGTLTTRYGDDALARALVKVQTQGQSSAEVVTLAKKLRAEQLSAWVDGGKSVDTVFSLLKLREDGHMALTSRKLEVLDDYIVKINSEKNGQETLLKTLTKGFGGESNLRRILDGAQYNAFTHAKAVELKKLKQWQGENLDPASVMKLLNLDNDVGKALKSTELRRLDEYIINFNLKNGNNQATLLGTLTKKYGDSDVAKAIVSAVKDDNMLAKRLQNQQLEGWLKKDMSVDQVFNVLDFKSAGIGAVISRNVDTLDKYVMLYNRKTSADETLVASCVFILFSLSLSLNLPFL
;
A
#
# COMPACT_ATOMS: atom_id res chain seq x y z
N MET A 1 21.50 -36.89 30.31
CA MET A 1 20.39 -35.94 30.19
C MET A 1 20.64 -34.62 30.96
N MET A 2 21.84 -34.01 30.89
CA MET A 2 22.11 -32.65 31.43
C MET A 2 23.21 -31.86 30.69
N ARG A 3 23.78 -32.37 29.58
CA ARG A 3 24.80 -31.65 28.79
C ARG A 3 24.34 -31.15 27.40
N LEU A 4 23.16 -31.56 26.96
CA LEU A 4 22.54 -31.09 25.70
C LEU A 4 21.71 -29.80 25.87
N PHE A 5 21.24 -29.51 27.09
CA PHE A 5 20.51 -28.26 27.36
C PHE A 5 21.41 -27.02 27.39
N SER A 6 22.70 -27.15 27.75
CA SER A 6 23.62 -26.00 27.82
C SER A 6 24.08 -25.48 26.45
N VAL A 7 24.11 -26.32 25.42
CA VAL A 7 24.53 -25.91 24.07
C VAL A 7 23.38 -25.24 23.32
N VAL A 8 22.15 -25.74 23.48
CA VAL A 8 20.94 -25.12 22.90
C VAL A 8 20.65 -23.76 23.53
N LEU A 9 20.91 -23.58 24.84
CA LEU A 9 20.75 -22.27 25.50
C LEU A 9 21.81 -21.24 25.08
N LEU A 10 23.02 -21.68 24.70
CA LEU A 10 24.10 -20.81 24.22
C LEU A 10 23.86 -20.27 22.80
N VAL A 11 23.23 -21.06 21.91
CA VAL A 11 22.90 -20.60 20.55
C VAL A 11 21.71 -19.64 20.57
N VAL A 12 20.73 -19.84 21.47
CA VAL A 12 19.62 -18.90 21.66
C VAL A 12 20.10 -17.58 22.32
N ALA A 13 21.07 -17.63 23.23
CA ALA A 13 21.67 -16.43 23.80
C ALA A 13 22.51 -15.64 22.79
N ALA A 14 23.21 -16.30 21.85
CA ALA A 14 23.97 -15.63 20.80
C ALA A 14 23.08 -14.90 19.77
N PHE A 15 21.87 -15.39 19.53
CA PHE A 15 20.89 -14.69 18.67
C PHE A 15 20.10 -13.60 19.41
N LEU A 16 19.95 -13.68 20.74
CA LEU A 16 19.35 -12.61 21.56
C LEU A 16 20.35 -11.50 21.95
N ALA A 17 21.65 -11.76 21.95
CA ALA A 17 22.70 -10.78 22.27
C ALA A 17 23.05 -9.82 21.12
N CYS A 18 22.48 -10.00 19.92
CA CYS A 18 22.63 -9.05 18.81
C CYS A 18 21.49 -8.01 18.71
N ALA A 19 20.62 -7.92 19.73
CA ALA A 19 19.45 -7.04 19.71
C ALA A 19 19.28 -6.15 20.96
N ALA A 20 20.30 -6.00 21.80
CA ALA A 20 20.23 -5.12 22.97
C ALA A 20 21.47 -4.20 23.09
N GLU A 21 21.19 -2.92 23.31
CA GLU A 21 22.09 -1.78 23.60
C GLU A 21 22.69 -1.12 22.35
N ASP A 22 22.26 0.10 21.98
CA ASP A 22 22.66 1.33 22.67
C ASP A 22 21.51 2.06 23.38
N THR A 23 21.46 1.94 24.70
CA THR A 23 20.84 2.94 25.58
C THR A 23 21.81 3.24 26.72
N THR A 24 22.71 4.19 26.56
CA THR A 24 23.50 4.72 27.68
C THR A 24 23.07 6.15 27.99
N SER A 25 22.25 6.28 29.04
CA SER A 25 22.05 7.54 29.73
C SER A 25 22.98 7.62 30.95
N MET A 26 23.79 8.68 30.95
CA MET A 26 24.33 9.45 32.08
C MET A 26 25.11 8.75 33.20
N ARG A 27 26.34 9.24 33.42
CA ARG A 27 26.77 9.67 34.76
C ARG A 27 27.80 10.78 34.71
N PHE A 28 27.58 11.75 35.60
CA PHE A 28 28.42 12.87 35.97
C PHE A 28 29.79 12.42 36.51
N THR A 29 30.85 13.12 36.12
CA THR A 29 32.08 13.23 36.90
C THR A 29 32.44 14.71 37.08
N ARG A 30 32.78 15.06 38.32
CA ARG A 30 33.07 16.40 38.84
C ARG A 30 34.54 16.48 39.26
N GLY A 31 35.19 17.59 38.94
CA GLY A 31 36.49 18.08 39.45
C GLY A 31 37.64 17.95 38.44
N TYR A 32 38.62 18.85 38.32
CA TYR A 32 38.96 20.15 38.93
C TYR A 32 40.19 20.72 38.16
N LEU A 33 40.22 22.05 37.94
CA LEU A 33 41.30 23.01 37.55
C LEU A 33 42.35 22.73 36.44
N ASP A 34 42.47 23.67 35.48
CA ASP A 34 43.56 24.69 35.35
C ASP A 34 43.27 25.58 34.10
N GLU A 35 42.83 26.84 34.25
CA GLU A 35 43.60 28.10 34.14
C GLU A 35 44.34 28.37 32.81
N LYS A 36 43.80 29.25 31.95
CA LYS A 36 44.43 30.54 31.55
C LYS A 36 43.65 31.37 30.52
N ASP A 37 43.50 32.64 30.87
CA ASP A 37 43.63 33.86 30.06
C ASP A 37 42.68 34.14 28.88
N SER A 38 41.73 35.05 29.11
CA SER A 38 41.80 36.47 28.64
C SER A 38 40.41 37.01 28.29
N ALA A 39 40.02 38.05 29.04
CA ALA A 39 38.86 38.90 28.79
C ALA A 39 39.09 39.82 27.55
N PRO A 40 38.05 40.51 27.05
CA PRO A 40 37.70 41.77 27.70
C PRO A 40 36.20 41.97 27.97
N VAL A 41 36.00 42.69 29.06
CA VAL A 41 34.77 43.20 29.65
C VAL A 41 34.10 44.23 28.75
N GLN A 42 32.76 44.16 28.64
CA GLN A 42 31.95 45.36 28.45
C GLN A 42 30.85 45.45 29.52
N ARG A 43 30.81 46.63 30.12
CA ARG A 43 30.14 47.04 31.36
C ARG A 43 28.61 46.96 31.27
N LEU A 44 28.00 46.42 32.33
CA LEU A 44 26.59 46.56 32.64
C LEU A 44 26.33 47.91 33.32
N LEU A 45 25.35 48.67 32.82
CA LEU A 45 24.70 49.75 33.55
C LEU A 45 23.47 49.19 34.25
N ARG A 46 23.42 49.38 35.57
CA ARG A 46 22.30 49.05 36.46
C ARG A 46 21.37 50.27 36.50
N ALA A 47 20.08 50.06 36.27
CA ALA A 47 19.03 51.00 36.61
C ALA A 47 17.84 50.25 37.23
N TYR A 48 17.10 50.99 38.05
CA TYR A 48 16.33 50.59 39.22
C TYR A 48 15.04 49.78 38.95
N ASP A 49 14.60 49.09 40.01
CA ASP A 49 13.35 48.34 40.16
C ASP A 49 12.12 49.26 40.34
N ASN A 50 10.95 48.83 39.85
CA ASN A 50 9.63 49.05 40.46
C ASN A 50 8.48 48.41 39.64
N GLY A 51 7.79 47.44 40.25
CA GLY A 51 6.33 47.46 40.42
C GLY A 51 5.39 46.88 39.34
N ASN A 52 4.79 45.74 39.70
CA ASN A 52 3.41 45.29 39.46
C ASN A 52 2.96 44.75 38.07
N ASP A 53 2.75 43.44 38.06
CA ASP A 53 1.55 42.65 37.68
C ASP A 53 0.68 43.00 36.46
N GLU A 54 0.48 41.91 35.69
CA GLU A 54 -0.62 41.58 34.77
C GLU A 54 -0.96 42.54 33.61
N GLU A 55 -0.54 42.17 32.38
CA GLU A 55 -1.50 42.00 31.28
C GLU A 55 -0.93 41.23 30.07
N ARG A 56 -1.63 40.15 29.73
CA ARG A 56 -1.75 39.48 28.40
C ARG A 56 -0.76 39.94 27.31
N ALA A 57 0.34 39.20 27.14
CA ALA A 57 1.19 39.34 25.98
C ALA A 57 0.40 39.04 24.68
N PRO A 58 0.36 39.96 23.70
CA PRO A 58 -0.36 39.75 22.46
C PRO A 58 0.38 38.72 21.61
N ILE A 59 -0.34 37.68 21.20
CA ILE A 59 0.11 36.59 20.31
C ILE A 59 0.68 37.12 18.96
N GLY A 60 0.52 38.41 18.66
CA GLY A 60 1.12 39.10 17.51
C GLY A 60 2.65 39.22 17.54
N ASN A 61 3.29 39.28 18.71
CA ASN A 61 4.73 39.58 18.79
C ASN A 61 5.65 38.38 18.56
N ALA A 62 5.16 37.15 18.67
CA ALA A 62 5.97 35.96 18.40
C ALA A 62 6.32 35.78 16.91
N LEU A 63 5.59 36.44 16.00
CA LEU A 63 5.88 36.42 14.56
C LEU A 63 6.85 37.54 14.13
N ASN A 64 6.90 38.65 14.88
CA ASN A 64 7.74 39.81 14.54
C ASN A 64 9.19 39.68 15.01
N SER A 65 9.49 38.78 15.98
CA SER A 65 10.85 38.54 16.47
C SER A 65 11.66 37.52 15.67
N ILE A 66 11.14 37.00 14.54
CA ILE A 66 11.77 35.93 13.74
C ILE A 66 12.32 36.47 12.39
N VAL A 67 12.46 37.78 12.23
CA VAL A 67 12.79 38.40 10.93
C VAL A 67 14.23 38.12 10.43
N THR A 68 15.05 37.36 11.16
CA THR A 68 16.36 36.87 10.68
C THR A 68 16.51 35.36 10.59
N SER A 69 15.44 34.57 10.80
CA SER A 69 15.54 33.10 10.80
C SER A 69 15.15 32.46 9.47
N THR A 70 15.84 31.37 9.12
CA THR A 70 15.53 30.54 7.94
C THR A 70 14.05 30.14 7.87
N SER A 71 13.50 29.99 6.65
CA SER A 71 12.08 29.67 6.40
C SER A 71 11.54 28.49 7.21
N LYS A 72 12.39 27.52 7.54
CA LYS A 72 12.06 26.34 8.37
C LYS A 72 11.69 26.71 9.81
N ALA A 73 12.34 27.71 10.41
CA ALA A 73 12.06 28.15 11.78
C ALA A 73 10.69 28.85 11.87
N VAL A 74 10.38 29.69 10.88
CA VAL A 74 9.08 30.36 10.75
C VAL A 74 7.95 29.35 10.57
N ASP A 75 8.12 28.35 9.69
CA ASP A 75 7.12 27.31 9.47
C ASP A 75 6.89 26.46 10.75
N SER A 76 7.95 26.14 11.48
CA SER A 76 7.87 25.43 12.76
C SER A 76 7.09 26.21 13.83
N ALA A 77 7.33 27.52 13.95
CA ALA A 77 6.59 28.39 14.87
C ALA A 77 5.10 28.48 14.47
N LYS A 78 4.80 28.67 13.18
CA LYS A 78 3.43 28.67 12.66
C LYS A 78 2.69 27.36 12.92
N LEU A 79 3.36 26.21 12.76
CA LEU A 79 2.76 24.91 13.07
C LEU A 79 2.36 24.78 14.55
N LYS A 80 3.15 25.32 15.49
CA LYS A 80 2.78 25.32 16.90
C LYS A 80 1.51 26.13 17.13
N VAL A 81 1.38 27.29 16.48
CA VAL A 81 0.17 28.12 16.55
C VAL A 81 -1.04 27.37 15.98
N PHE A 82 -0.91 26.71 14.82
CA PHE A 82 -2.01 25.92 14.25
C PHE A 82 -2.44 24.76 15.15
N LEU A 83 -1.48 24.08 15.79
CA LEU A 83 -1.80 23.02 16.75
C LEU A 83 -2.53 23.55 17.99
N LEU A 84 -2.13 24.70 18.51
CA LEU A 84 -2.82 25.35 19.64
C LEU A 84 -4.25 25.76 19.27
N LYS A 85 -4.43 26.31 18.05
CA LYS A 85 -5.73 26.72 17.52
C LYS A 85 -6.59 25.56 17.01
N LYS A 86 -6.05 24.33 16.99
CA LYS A 86 -6.70 23.15 16.40
C LYS A 86 -7.21 23.39 14.97
N SER A 87 -6.43 24.10 14.16
CA SER A 87 -6.84 24.47 12.79
C SER A 87 -7.08 23.24 11.90
N SER A 88 -7.95 23.35 10.90
CA SER A 88 -8.18 22.24 9.99
C SER A 88 -6.93 21.96 9.15
N GLY A 89 -6.81 20.74 8.61
CA GLY A 89 -5.73 20.43 7.67
C GLY A 89 -5.72 21.37 6.45
N VAL A 90 -6.91 21.80 6.01
CA VAL A 90 -7.09 22.71 4.87
C VAL A 90 -6.58 24.11 5.20
N ASP A 91 -6.80 24.63 6.40
CA ASP A 91 -6.28 25.92 6.83
C ASP A 91 -4.75 25.94 6.80
N VAL A 92 -4.13 24.87 7.31
CA VAL A 92 -2.67 24.71 7.30
C VAL A 92 -2.16 24.58 5.86
N LEU A 93 -2.81 23.78 5.02
CA LEU A 93 -2.48 23.66 3.60
C LEU A 93 -2.52 25.02 2.90
N ASN A 94 -3.60 25.78 3.10
CA ASN A 94 -3.79 27.10 2.51
C ASN A 94 -2.69 28.08 2.96
N SER A 95 -2.32 28.04 4.24
CA SER A 95 -1.21 28.85 4.77
C SER A 95 0.16 28.48 4.19
N LEU A 96 0.37 27.21 3.80
CA LEU A 96 1.63 26.75 3.21
C LEU A 96 1.76 27.14 1.73
N LYS A 97 0.66 27.55 1.08
CA LYS A 97 0.60 28.06 -0.30
C LYS A 97 1.15 27.06 -1.32
N PHE A 98 0.53 25.88 -1.40
CA PHE A 98 0.91 24.83 -2.35
C PHE A 98 0.56 25.13 -3.82
N GLY A 99 -0.30 26.12 -4.09
CA GLY A 99 -0.84 26.39 -5.42
C GLY A 99 -1.98 25.43 -5.80
N ASP A 100 -2.45 25.56 -7.04
CA ASP A 100 -3.67 24.87 -7.51
C ASP A 100 -3.38 23.56 -8.26
N ASP A 101 -2.14 23.32 -8.69
CA ASP A 101 -1.76 22.04 -9.31
C ASP A 101 -1.39 20.99 -8.24
N ALA A 102 -2.22 19.94 -8.15
CA ALA A 102 -2.02 18.86 -7.17
C ALA A 102 -0.68 18.11 -7.36
N ALA A 103 -0.18 17.97 -8.59
CA ALA A 103 1.06 17.24 -8.84
C ALA A 103 2.30 18.05 -8.40
N ALA A 104 2.31 19.36 -8.63
CA ALA A 104 3.30 20.28 -8.13
C ALA A 104 3.25 20.36 -6.59
N ALA A 105 2.05 20.37 -6.00
CA ALA A 105 1.87 20.35 -4.55
C ALA A 105 2.51 19.11 -3.91
N LEU A 106 2.31 17.92 -4.50
CA LEU A 106 2.92 16.66 -4.02
C LEU A 106 4.45 16.66 -4.06
N LYS A 107 5.06 17.40 -5.01
CA LYS A 107 6.52 17.54 -5.13
C LYS A 107 7.09 18.65 -4.25
N ASN A 108 6.23 19.48 -3.64
CA ASN A 108 6.66 20.62 -2.85
C ASN A 108 7.26 20.17 -1.51
N SER A 109 8.41 20.72 -1.13
CA SER A 109 9.10 20.38 0.12
C SER A 109 8.26 20.65 1.38
N LYS A 110 7.28 21.57 1.32
CA LYS A 110 6.33 21.85 2.40
C LYS A 110 5.34 20.71 2.65
N MET A 111 5.24 19.72 1.76
CA MET A 111 4.38 18.54 1.97
C MET A 111 4.78 17.77 3.23
N LYS A 112 6.09 17.74 3.54
CA LYS A 112 6.61 17.17 4.80
C LYS A 112 6.11 17.93 6.03
N THR A 113 6.01 19.25 5.93
CA THR A 113 5.48 20.13 6.99
C THR A 113 3.99 19.82 7.24
N LEU A 114 3.19 19.72 6.17
CA LEU A 114 1.77 19.38 6.28
C LEU A 114 1.55 17.97 6.85
N ASN A 115 2.30 16.98 6.37
CA ASN A 115 2.22 15.61 6.91
C ASN A 115 2.59 15.55 8.40
N THR A 116 3.64 16.28 8.80
CA THR A 116 4.05 16.38 10.22
C THR A 116 2.96 17.02 11.07
N TYR A 117 2.26 18.03 10.55
CA TYR A 117 1.12 18.63 11.22
C TYR A 117 0.01 17.61 11.46
N VAL A 118 -0.43 16.90 10.41
CA VAL A 118 -1.49 15.87 10.50
C VAL A 118 -1.15 14.83 11.56
N THR A 119 0.06 14.28 11.55
CA THR A 119 0.50 13.29 12.55
C THR A 119 0.45 13.84 13.99
N LYS A 120 0.95 15.06 14.21
CA LYS A 120 0.93 15.69 15.53
C LYS A 120 -0.48 16.05 15.99
N PHE A 121 -1.34 16.49 15.08
CA PHE A 121 -2.73 16.81 15.35
C PHE A 121 -3.49 15.56 15.80
N ASN A 122 -3.37 14.45 15.06
CA ASN A 122 -4.07 13.19 15.36
C ASN A 122 -3.59 12.57 16.67
N LYS A 123 -2.28 12.65 16.98
CA LYS A 123 -1.75 12.18 18.28
C LYS A 123 -2.35 12.94 19.47
N LYS A 124 -2.65 14.23 19.29
CA LYS A 124 -3.23 15.09 20.34
C LYS A 124 -4.75 15.09 20.38
N ASN A 125 -5.41 14.72 19.29
CA ASN A 125 -6.87 14.71 19.17
C ASN A 125 -7.32 13.40 18.48
N PRO A 126 -7.17 12.22 19.12
CA PRO A 126 -7.49 10.94 18.50
C PRO A 126 -8.96 10.82 18.05
N ASP A 127 -9.87 11.48 18.77
CA ASP A 127 -11.31 11.57 18.52
C ASP A 127 -11.68 12.45 17.31
N LYS A 128 -10.76 13.29 16.85
CA LYS A 128 -10.97 14.24 15.74
C LYS A 128 -9.91 14.10 14.66
N ALA A 129 -9.37 12.89 14.49
CA ALA A 129 -8.28 12.64 13.56
C ALA A 129 -8.61 13.16 12.14
N ILE A 130 -7.66 13.87 11.54
CA ILE A 130 -7.72 14.33 10.16
C ILE A 130 -6.84 13.45 9.28
N SER A 131 -7.13 13.41 7.99
CA SER A 131 -6.34 12.65 7.01
C SER A 131 -5.57 13.60 6.08
N LEU A 132 -4.33 13.24 5.74
CA LEU A 132 -3.55 13.98 4.73
C LEU A 132 -4.22 13.86 3.36
N VAL A 133 -4.62 12.65 2.95
CA VAL A 133 -5.35 12.47 1.68
C VAL A 133 -6.69 13.19 1.71
N GLY A 134 -7.44 13.15 2.82
CA GLY A 134 -8.70 13.89 2.96
C GLY A 134 -8.53 15.40 2.85
N THR A 135 -7.45 15.94 3.44
CA THR A 135 -7.07 17.36 3.33
C THR A 135 -6.78 17.75 1.88
N LEU A 136 -5.99 16.92 1.17
CA LEU A 136 -5.65 17.14 -0.23
C LEU A 136 -6.88 17.00 -1.15
N THR A 137 -7.75 16.01 -0.91
CA THR A 137 -8.99 15.83 -1.66
C THR A 137 -9.91 17.02 -1.49
N THR A 138 -10.02 17.57 -0.29
CA THR A 138 -10.86 18.77 -0.03
C THR A 138 -10.36 19.98 -0.82
N ARG A 139 -9.04 20.13 -1.00
CA ARG A 139 -8.46 21.24 -1.76
C ARG A 139 -8.54 21.04 -3.27
N TYR A 140 -8.18 19.86 -3.76
CA TYR A 140 -7.94 19.62 -5.18
C TYR A 140 -9.08 18.87 -5.88
N GLY A 141 -9.97 18.21 -5.14
CA GLY A 141 -10.95 17.28 -5.67
C GLY A 141 -10.38 15.88 -5.92
N ASP A 142 -11.26 14.88 -5.90
CA ASP A 142 -10.90 13.47 -6.10
C ASP A 142 -10.23 13.22 -7.46
N ASP A 143 -10.78 13.78 -8.55
CA ASP A 143 -10.27 13.57 -9.91
C ASP A 143 -8.85 14.11 -10.11
N ALA A 144 -8.58 15.33 -9.63
CA ALA A 144 -7.29 15.97 -9.81
C ALA A 144 -6.22 15.33 -8.93
N LEU A 145 -6.57 15.01 -7.67
CA LEU A 145 -5.66 14.34 -6.76
C LEU A 145 -5.33 12.91 -7.23
N ALA A 146 -6.33 12.12 -7.60
CA ALA A 146 -6.14 10.75 -8.10
C ALA A 146 -5.19 10.73 -9.31
N ARG A 147 -5.43 11.60 -10.30
CA ARG A 147 -4.56 11.77 -11.46
C ARG A 147 -3.15 12.17 -11.05
N ALA A 148 -3.01 13.12 -10.13
CA ALA A 148 -1.72 13.62 -9.67
C ALA A 148 -0.90 12.54 -8.95
N LEU A 149 -1.53 11.74 -8.09
CA LEU A 149 -0.89 10.65 -7.36
C LEU A 149 -0.27 9.61 -8.30
N VAL A 150 -0.97 9.22 -9.37
CA VAL A 150 -0.42 8.32 -10.40
C VAL A 150 0.65 9.01 -11.24
N LYS A 151 0.46 10.30 -11.57
CA LYS A 151 1.41 11.06 -12.37
C LYS A 151 2.77 11.15 -11.70
N VAL A 152 2.81 11.49 -10.41
CA VAL A 152 4.09 11.61 -9.70
C VAL A 152 4.79 10.26 -9.47
N GLN A 153 4.06 9.14 -9.47
CA GLN A 153 4.64 7.79 -9.40
C GLN A 153 5.28 7.35 -10.71
N THR A 154 4.73 7.77 -11.84
CA THR A 154 5.13 7.31 -13.18
C THR A 154 6.08 8.25 -13.91
N GLN A 155 6.18 9.51 -13.48
CA GLN A 155 7.13 10.47 -14.03
C GLN A 155 8.51 10.30 -13.37
N GLY A 156 9.53 9.95 -14.16
CA GLY A 156 10.91 9.72 -13.72
C GLY A 156 11.66 10.93 -13.11
N GLN A 157 10.97 12.05 -12.88
CA GLN A 157 11.53 13.26 -12.25
C GLN A 157 11.14 13.40 -10.77
N SER A 158 10.33 12.49 -10.22
CA SER A 158 9.97 12.51 -8.80
C SER A 158 11.03 11.80 -7.95
N SER A 159 11.35 12.34 -6.77
CA SER A 159 12.23 11.65 -5.83
C SER A 159 11.58 10.38 -5.27
N ALA A 160 12.41 9.44 -4.77
CA ALA A 160 11.93 8.20 -4.15
C ALA A 160 10.97 8.46 -2.97
N GLU A 161 11.22 9.53 -2.19
CA GLU A 161 10.35 9.96 -1.10
C GLU A 161 8.96 10.39 -1.59
N VAL A 162 8.91 11.18 -2.67
CA VAL A 162 7.64 11.62 -3.29
C VAL A 162 6.86 10.44 -3.86
N VAL A 163 7.55 9.51 -4.53
CA VAL A 163 6.92 8.29 -5.06
C VAL A 163 6.34 7.44 -3.93
N THR A 164 7.09 7.27 -2.83
CA THR A 164 6.66 6.52 -1.65
C THR A 164 5.43 7.16 -0.99
N LEU A 165 5.45 8.48 -0.80
CA LEU A 165 4.30 9.22 -0.28
C LEU A 165 3.09 9.09 -1.20
N ALA A 166 3.27 9.22 -2.51
CA ALA A 166 2.19 9.12 -3.47
C ALA A 166 1.55 7.73 -3.52
N LYS A 167 2.35 6.65 -3.42
CA LYS A 167 1.84 5.28 -3.27
C LYS A 167 0.99 5.15 -2.02
N LYS A 168 1.49 5.65 -0.88
CA LYS A 168 0.76 5.64 0.39
C LYS A 168 -0.57 6.40 0.30
N LEU A 169 -0.53 7.64 -0.20
CA LEU A 169 -1.72 8.48 -0.35
C LEU A 169 -2.73 7.88 -1.34
N ARG A 170 -2.28 7.19 -2.39
CA ARG A 170 -3.18 6.47 -3.31
C ARG A 170 -3.86 5.31 -2.59
N ALA A 171 -3.13 4.51 -1.81
CA ALA A 171 -3.72 3.43 -1.02
C ALA A 171 -4.73 3.95 0.03
N GLU A 172 -4.40 5.06 0.69
CA GLU A 172 -5.32 5.75 1.61
C GLU A 172 -6.56 6.30 0.88
N GLN A 173 -6.40 6.87 -0.32
CA GLN A 173 -7.51 7.36 -1.14
C GLN A 173 -8.50 6.22 -1.46
N LEU A 174 -7.98 5.10 -1.96
CA LEU A 174 -8.81 3.94 -2.30
C LEU A 174 -9.52 3.38 -1.05
N SER A 175 -8.84 3.34 0.10
CA SER A 175 -9.42 2.85 1.36
C SER A 175 -10.51 3.78 1.87
N ALA A 176 -10.28 5.10 1.83
CA ALA A 176 -11.28 6.09 2.21
C ALA A 176 -12.56 5.99 1.35
N TRP A 177 -12.44 5.66 0.06
CA TRP A 177 -13.59 5.41 -0.79
C TRP A 177 -14.35 4.12 -0.41
N VAL A 178 -13.64 3.03 -0.10
CA VAL A 178 -14.28 1.79 0.38
C VAL A 178 -14.96 2.00 1.73
N ASP A 179 -14.27 2.60 2.70
CA ASP A 179 -14.78 2.85 4.05
C ASP A 179 -15.97 3.82 4.03
N GLY A 180 -15.95 4.78 3.11
CA GLY A 180 -17.07 5.68 2.83
C GLY A 180 -18.21 5.05 2.03
N GLY A 181 -18.16 3.74 1.74
CA GLY A 181 -19.23 2.99 1.07
C GLY A 181 -19.45 3.39 -0.40
N LYS A 182 -18.45 3.97 -1.08
CA LYS A 182 -18.62 4.43 -2.46
C LYS A 182 -18.71 3.24 -3.42
N SER A 183 -19.74 3.22 -4.27
CA SER A 183 -19.80 2.25 -5.35
C SER A 183 -18.75 2.54 -6.43
N VAL A 184 -18.43 1.55 -7.26
CA VAL A 184 -17.55 1.75 -8.42
C VAL A 184 -18.15 2.78 -9.39
N ASP A 185 -19.48 2.77 -9.58
CA ASP A 185 -20.21 3.76 -10.38
C ASP A 185 -20.01 5.19 -9.80
N THR A 186 -20.02 5.34 -8.48
CA THR A 186 -19.76 6.62 -7.81
C THR A 186 -18.32 7.09 -8.04
N VAL A 187 -17.34 6.19 -7.92
CA VAL A 187 -15.92 6.52 -8.15
C VAL A 187 -15.67 6.87 -9.61
N PHE A 188 -16.32 6.21 -10.57
CA PHE A 188 -16.28 6.60 -11.98
C PHE A 188 -16.71 8.07 -12.18
N SER A 189 -17.81 8.49 -11.54
CA SER A 189 -18.29 9.88 -11.58
C SER A 189 -17.35 10.85 -10.86
N LEU A 190 -16.83 10.49 -9.68
CA LEU A 190 -15.88 11.33 -8.93
C LEU A 190 -14.61 11.61 -9.72
N LEU A 191 -14.16 10.64 -10.52
CA LEU A 191 -12.99 10.76 -11.39
C LEU A 191 -13.27 11.54 -12.67
N LYS A 192 -14.53 11.91 -12.94
CA LYS A 192 -14.95 12.63 -14.14
C LYS A 192 -14.45 11.97 -15.43
N LEU A 193 -14.66 10.65 -15.52
CA LEU A 193 -14.22 9.85 -16.67
C LEU A 193 -15.14 10.01 -17.89
N ARG A 194 -16.41 10.37 -17.68
CA ARG A 194 -17.36 10.59 -18.78
C ARG A 194 -16.97 11.83 -19.60
N GLU A 195 -16.53 12.87 -18.90
CA GLU A 195 -16.13 14.18 -19.41
C GLU A 195 -14.87 14.07 -20.28
N ASP A 196 -13.98 13.12 -19.98
CA ASP A 196 -12.77 12.85 -20.77
C ASP A 196 -13.07 12.09 -22.09
N GLY A 197 -14.30 11.63 -22.30
CA GLY A 197 -14.72 10.91 -23.51
C GLY A 197 -13.82 9.70 -23.81
N HIS A 198 -13.35 9.56 -25.05
CA HIS A 198 -12.45 8.47 -25.42
C HIS A 198 -11.04 8.59 -24.81
N MET A 199 -10.59 9.81 -24.48
CA MET A 199 -9.30 10.01 -23.82
C MET A 199 -9.26 9.47 -22.39
N ALA A 200 -10.43 9.21 -21.78
CA ALA A 200 -10.56 8.51 -20.52
C ALA A 200 -9.81 7.16 -20.53
N LEU A 201 -9.76 6.47 -21.68
CA LEU A 201 -9.20 5.12 -21.83
C LEU A 201 -7.69 5.03 -21.60
N THR A 202 -6.96 6.13 -21.72
CA THR A 202 -5.50 6.23 -21.44
C THR A 202 -5.22 7.19 -20.28
N SER A 203 -6.27 7.72 -19.67
CA SER A 203 -6.10 8.59 -18.52
C SER A 203 -5.63 7.79 -17.30
N ARG A 204 -4.79 8.42 -16.49
CA ARG A 204 -4.39 7.89 -15.17
C ARG A 204 -5.58 7.71 -14.22
N LYS A 205 -6.70 8.38 -14.48
CA LYS A 205 -7.95 8.20 -13.73
C LYS A 205 -8.51 6.80 -13.95
N LEU A 206 -8.39 6.25 -15.16
CA LEU A 206 -8.83 4.87 -15.44
C LEU A 206 -8.00 3.86 -14.65
N GLU A 207 -6.69 4.06 -14.52
CA GLU A 207 -5.83 3.21 -13.69
C GLU A 207 -6.28 3.23 -12.21
N VAL A 208 -6.71 4.39 -11.71
CA VAL A 208 -7.25 4.52 -10.35
C VAL A 208 -8.59 3.79 -10.20
N LEU A 209 -9.48 3.89 -11.20
CA LEU A 209 -10.73 3.14 -11.19
C LEU A 209 -10.49 1.62 -11.24
N ASP A 210 -9.58 1.15 -12.09
CA ASP A 210 -9.24 -0.27 -12.24
C ASP A 210 -8.65 -0.82 -10.93
N ASP A 211 -7.81 -0.04 -10.25
CA ASP A 211 -7.32 -0.35 -8.90
C ASP A 211 -8.42 -0.38 -7.83
N TYR A 212 -9.36 0.56 -7.90
CA TYR A 212 -10.49 0.60 -6.98
C TYR A 212 -11.39 -0.64 -7.14
N ILE A 213 -11.65 -1.08 -8.38
CA ILE A 213 -12.42 -2.30 -8.68
C ILE A 213 -11.76 -3.52 -8.04
N VAL A 214 -10.45 -3.68 -8.20
CA VAL A 214 -9.72 -4.80 -7.58
C VAL A 214 -9.85 -4.74 -6.06
N LYS A 215 -9.65 -3.57 -5.45
CA LYS A 215 -9.73 -3.41 -3.99
C LYS A 215 -11.13 -3.73 -3.45
N ILE A 216 -12.19 -3.11 -4.00
CA ILE A 216 -13.55 -3.31 -3.48
C ILE A 216 -14.03 -4.75 -3.69
N ASN A 217 -13.69 -5.39 -4.82
CA ASN A 217 -14.01 -6.80 -5.03
C ASN A 217 -13.28 -7.70 -4.03
N SER A 218 -12.04 -7.35 -3.66
CA SER A 218 -11.26 -8.09 -2.66
C SER A 218 -11.85 -7.97 -1.26
N GLU A 219 -12.28 -6.78 -0.86
CA GLU A 219 -12.71 -6.50 0.52
C GLU A 219 -14.20 -6.78 0.76
N LYS A 220 -15.02 -6.75 -0.30
CA LYS A 220 -16.47 -6.95 -0.21
C LYS A 220 -16.96 -8.21 -0.93
N ASN A 221 -16.04 -9.06 -1.41
CA ASN A 221 -16.35 -10.21 -2.27
C ASN A 221 -17.24 -9.81 -3.47
N GLY A 222 -16.95 -8.64 -4.04
CA GLY A 222 -17.72 -8.04 -5.12
C GLY A 222 -17.41 -8.64 -6.50
N GLN A 223 -18.28 -8.34 -7.46
CA GLN A 223 -18.21 -8.81 -8.84
C GLN A 223 -18.24 -7.63 -9.84
N GLU A 224 -17.74 -6.46 -9.44
CA GLU A 224 -17.67 -5.33 -10.35
C GLU A 224 -16.55 -5.52 -11.38
N THR A 225 -16.75 -5.04 -12.61
CA THR A 225 -15.76 -5.16 -13.69
C THR A 225 -15.61 -3.82 -14.41
N LEU A 226 -14.45 -3.61 -15.05
CA LEU A 226 -14.16 -2.36 -15.74
C LEU A 226 -15.14 -2.15 -16.89
N LEU A 227 -15.39 -3.17 -17.72
CA LEU A 227 -16.34 -3.14 -18.83
C LEU A 227 -17.76 -2.83 -18.38
N LYS A 228 -18.24 -3.47 -17.31
CA LYS A 228 -19.57 -3.17 -16.74
C LYS A 228 -19.64 -1.71 -16.28
N THR A 229 -18.61 -1.25 -15.58
CA THR A 229 -18.50 0.12 -15.09
C THR A 229 -18.45 1.13 -16.23
N LEU A 230 -17.62 0.91 -17.25
CA LEU A 230 -17.53 1.79 -18.42
C LEU A 230 -18.85 1.80 -19.21
N THR A 231 -19.50 0.64 -19.35
CA THR A 231 -20.81 0.53 -20.02
C THR A 231 -21.83 1.41 -19.32
N LYS A 232 -22.02 1.26 -18.01
CA LYS A 232 -22.93 2.11 -17.23
C LYS A 232 -22.48 3.58 -17.24
N GLY A 233 -21.19 3.80 -16.97
CA GLY A 233 -20.55 5.10 -16.79
C GLY A 233 -20.62 5.97 -18.03
N PHE A 234 -20.62 5.41 -19.24
CA PHE A 234 -20.86 6.13 -20.50
C PHE A 234 -22.33 6.13 -20.95
N GLY A 235 -23.23 5.47 -20.23
CA GLY A 235 -24.68 5.51 -20.47
C GLY A 235 -25.18 4.41 -21.39
N GLY A 236 -24.67 3.19 -21.25
CA GLY A 236 -25.13 1.98 -21.92
C GLY A 236 -24.22 1.51 -23.06
N GLU A 237 -24.56 0.35 -23.59
CA GLU A 237 -23.81 -0.38 -24.63
C GLU A 237 -23.57 0.46 -25.89
N SER A 238 -24.62 1.12 -26.41
CA SER A 238 -24.50 1.96 -27.61
C SER A 238 -23.53 3.12 -27.44
N ASN A 239 -23.48 3.71 -26.24
CA ASN A 239 -22.59 4.82 -25.95
C ASN A 239 -21.15 4.34 -25.74
N LEU A 240 -20.94 3.24 -25.02
CA LEU A 240 -19.61 2.63 -24.90
C LEU A 240 -19.06 2.23 -26.28
N ARG A 241 -19.89 1.65 -27.15
CA ARG A 241 -19.48 1.31 -28.53
C ARG A 241 -18.97 2.54 -29.27
N ARG A 242 -19.69 3.66 -29.22
CA ARG A 242 -19.25 4.91 -29.86
C ARG A 242 -17.93 5.44 -29.28
N ILE A 243 -17.73 5.35 -27.97
CA ILE A 243 -16.46 5.71 -27.32
C ILE A 243 -15.32 4.84 -27.84
N LEU A 244 -15.52 3.52 -27.91
CA LEU A 244 -14.51 2.57 -28.41
C LEU A 244 -14.25 2.71 -29.92
N ASP A 245 -15.26 3.05 -30.71
CA ASP A 245 -15.11 3.33 -32.15
C ASP A 245 -14.30 4.60 -32.38
N GLY A 246 -14.62 5.70 -31.68
CA GLY A 246 -13.82 6.93 -31.74
C GLY A 246 -12.39 6.74 -31.25
N ALA A 247 -12.21 5.99 -30.16
CA ALA A 247 -10.90 5.69 -29.58
C ALA A 247 -9.95 4.93 -30.52
N GLN A 248 -10.46 4.18 -31.50
CA GLN A 248 -9.62 3.45 -32.46
C GLN A 248 -8.87 4.37 -33.43
N TYR A 249 -9.38 5.56 -33.68
CA TYR A 249 -8.77 6.53 -34.60
C TYR A 249 -7.76 7.46 -33.91
N ASN A 250 -7.56 7.32 -32.60
CA ASN A 250 -6.60 8.11 -31.83
C ASN A 250 -5.45 7.20 -31.37
N ALA A 251 -4.22 7.61 -31.68
CA ALA A 251 -3.01 6.83 -31.44
C ALA A 251 -2.79 6.47 -29.96
N PHE A 252 -3.22 7.31 -29.02
CA PHE A 252 -3.06 7.08 -27.58
C PHE A 252 -4.11 6.11 -27.02
N THR A 253 -5.30 6.09 -27.60
CA THR A 253 -6.44 5.29 -27.10
C THR A 253 -6.64 4.00 -27.89
N HIS A 254 -6.02 3.87 -29.07
CA HIS A 254 -6.22 2.76 -30.00
C HIS A 254 -6.00 1.39 -29.34
N ALA A 255 -4.86 1.19 -28.68
CA ALA A 255 -4.51 -0.08 -28.06
C ALA A 255 -5.55 -0.49 -27.00
N LYS A 256 -5.95 0.45 -26.14
CA LYS A 256 -6.96 0.19 -25.10
C LYS A 256 -8.34 -0.09 -25.68
N ALA A 257 -8.72 0.60 -26.76
CA ALA A 257 -9.97 0.35 -27.44
C ALA A 257 -10.03 -1.05 -28.04
N VAL A 258 -8.94 -1.50 -28.68
CA VAL A 258 -8.81 -2.86 -29.23
C VAL A 258 -8.90 -3.91 -28.13
N GLU A 259 -8.19 -3.72 -27.02
CA GLU A 259 -8.24 -4.60 -25.84
C GLU A 259 -9.68 -4.79 -25.33
N LEU A 260 -10.39 -3.68 -25.05
CA LEU A 260 -11.76 -3.74 -24.53
C LEU A 260 -12.75 -4.34 -25.54
N LYS A 261 -12.59 -4.08 -26.85
CA LYS A 261 -13.43 -4.70 -27.88
C LYS A 261 -13.21 -6.22 -27.96
N LYS A 262 -11.96 -6.70 -27.87
CA LYS A 262 -11.66 -8.13 -27.84
C LYS A 262 -12.29 -8.81 -26.63
N LEU A 263 -12.20 -8.21 -25.44
CA LEU A 263 -12.87 -8.74 -24.26
C LEU A 263 -14.39 -8.86 -24.44
N LYS A 264 -15.05 -7.84 -25.02
CA LYS A 264 -16.48 -7.91 -25.36
C LYS A 264 -16.78 -9.00 -26.38
N GLN A 265 -15.96 -9.13 -27.41
CA GLN A 265 -16.11 -10.17 -28.43
C GLN A 265 -16.04 -11.56 -27.79
N TRP A 266 -14.98 -11.84 -27.02
CA TRP A 266 -14.81 -13.13 -26.33
C TRP A 266 -15.95 -13.42 -25.33
N GLN A 267 -16.55 -12.38 -24.73
CA GLN A 267 -17.72 -12.52 -23.86
C GLN A 267 -19.00 -12.83 -24.63
N GLY A 268 -19.10 -12.40 -25.90
CA GLY A 268 -20.20 -12.73 -26.80
C GLY A 268 -20.08 -14.15 -27.37
N GLU A 269 -18.85 -14.56 -27.68
CA GLU A 269 -18.51 -15.91 -28.16
C GLU A 269 -18.52 -16.97 -27.03
N ASN A 270 -18.65 -16.55 -25.77
CA ASN A 270 -18.65 -17.42 -24.59
C ASN A 270 -17.43 -18.36 -24.53
N LEU A 271 -16.24 -17.83 -24.86
CA LEU A 271 -15.00 -18.61 -24.82
C LEU A 271 -14.71 -19.15 -23.41
N ASP A 272 -14.16 -20.36 -23.34
CA ASP A 272 -13.69 -20.90 -22.06
C ASP A 272 -12.57 -20.02 -21.48
N PRO A 273 -12.54 -19.76 -20.16
CA PRO A 273 -11.49 -18.96 -19.52
C PRO A 273 -10.06 -19.41 -19.81
N ALA A 274 -9.79 -20.71 -20.00
CA ALA A 274 -8.44 -21.17 -20.36
C ALA A 274 -8.03 -20.74 -21.78
N SER A 275 -9.00 -20.69 -22.72
CA SER A 275 -8.77 -20.15 -24.06
C SER A 275 -8.45 -18.66 -24.00
N VAL A 276 -9.17 -17.89 -23.18
CA VAL A 276 -8.91 -16.45 -22.99
C VAL A 276 -7.56 -16.22 -22.31
N MET A 277 -7.19 -17.04 -21.33
CA MET A 277 -5.87 -17.01 -20.70
C MET A 277 -4.74 -17.16 -21.73
N LYS A 278 -4.89 -18.10 -22.68
CA LYS A 278 -3.95 -18.27 -23.79
C LYS A 278 -3.93 -17.07 -24.75
N LEU A 279 -5.09 -16.53 -25.11
CA LEU A 279 -5.19 -15.33 -25.96
C LEU A 279 -4.55 -14.08 -25.33
N LEU A 280 -4.53 -14.02 -24.00
CA LEU A 280 -3.85 -12.99 -23.22
C LEU A 280 -2.36 -13.30 -22.98
N ASN A 281 -1.83 -14.39 -23.54
CA ASN A 281 -0.46 -14.88 -23.35
C ASN A 281 -0.08 -15.11 -21.87
N LEU A 282 -1.07 -15.49 -21.05
CA LEU A 282 -0.91 -15.74 -19.62
C LEU A 282 -0.65 -17.20 -19.30
N ASP A 283 -0.45 -18.07 -20.31
CA ASP A 283 -0.33 -19.52 -20.15
C ASP A 283 1.10 -20.07 -20.39
N ASN A 284 2.09 -19.19 -20.50
CA ASN A 284 3.50 -19.56 -20.70
C ASN A 284 4.26 -19.74 -19.39
N ASP A 285 4.20 -18.76 -18.48
CA ASP A 285 4.97 -18.73 -17.23
C ASP A 285 4.15 -18.06 -16.13
N VAL A 286 3.98 -18.75 -14.99
CA VAL A 286 3.12 -18.27 -13.91
C VAL A 286 3.67 -17.01 -13.23
N GLY A 287 4.99 -16.87 -13.11
CA GLY A 287 5.62 -15.69 -12.52
C GLY A 287 5.38 -14.43 -13.35
N LYS A 288 5.49 -14.54 -14.68
CA LYS A 288 5.16 -13.49 -15.64
C LYS A 288 3.66 -13.22 -15.67
N ALA A 289 2.82 -14.26 -15.63
CA ALA A 289 1.36 -14.11 -15.61
C ALA A 289 0.89 -13.32 -14.38
N LEU A 290 1.40 -13.63 -13.19
CA LEU A 290 1.07 -12.94 -11.93
C LEU A 290 1.51 -11.47 -11.86
N LYS A 291 2.51 -11.10 -12.66
CA LYS A 291 2.99 -9.72 -12.81
C LYS A 291 2.35 -8.97 -13.97
N SER A 292 1.67 -9.68 -14.87
CA SER A 292 1.06 -9.10 -16.06
C SER A 292 -0.18 -8.28 -15.70
N THR A 293 -0.34 -7.13 -16.36
CA THR A 293 -1.57 -6.34 -16.32
C THR A 293 -2.75 -7.10 -16.91
N GLU A 294 -2.49 -8.03 -17.83
CA GLU A 294 -3.53 -8.85 -18.48
C GLU A 294 -4.20 -9.82 -17.51
N LEU A 295 -3.56 -10.16 -16.38
CA LEU A 295 -4.19 -11.01 -15.37
C LEU A 295 -5.50 -10.39 -14.85
N ARG A 296 -5.57 -9.05 -14.75
CA ARG A 296 -6.80 -8.35 -14.37
C ARG A 296 -7.88 -8.49 -15.45
N ARG A 297 -7.51 -8.58 -16.72
CA ARG A 297 -8.45 -8.79 -17.82
C ARG A 297 -9.00 -10.20 -17.83
N LEU A 298 -8.17 -11.20 -17.53
CA LEU A 298 -8.64 -12.56 -17.31
C LEU A 298 -9.59 -12.63 -16.10
N ASP A 299 -9.26 -11.96 -15.00
CA ASP A 299 -10.13 -11.90 -13.82
C ASP A 299 -11.51 -11.31 -14.14
N GLU A 300 -11.52 -10.13 -14.77
CA GLU A 300 -12.73 -9.46 -15.22
C GLU A 300 -13.53 -10.32 -16.21
N TYR A 301 -12.85 -11.01 -17.11
CA TYR A 301 -13.49 -11.94 -18.02
C TYR A 301 -14.21 -13.07 -17.27
N ILE A 302 -13.53 -13.72 -16.33
CA ILE A 302 -14.07 -14.82 -15.52
C ILE A 302 -15.28 -14.36 -14.70
N ILE A 303 -15.21 -13.18 -14.08
CA ILE A 303 -16.35 -12.61 -13.33
C ILE A 303 -17.58 -12.49 -14.25
N ASN A 304 -17.42 -11.89 -15.43
CA ASN A 304 -18.52 -11.73 -16.38
C ASN A 304 -18.98 -13.06 -16.99
N PHE A 305 -18.07 -14.01 -17.23
CA PHE A 305 -18.38 -15.36 -17.69
C PHE A 305 -19.28 -16.10 -16.67
N ASN A 306 -18.95 -16.02 -15.39
CA ASN A 306 -19.72 -16.68 -14.33
C ASN A 306 -21.12 -16.08 -14.14
N LEU A 307 -21.30 -14.78 -14.40
CA LEU A 307 -22.63 -14.15 -14.39
C LEU A 307 -23.58 -14.72 -15.44
N LYS A 308 -23.04 -15.23 -16.56
CA LYS A 308 -23.81 -15.88 -17.64
C LYS A 308 -23.90 -17.40 -17.47
N ASN A 309 -22.90 -18.02 -16.85
CA ASN A 309 -22.72 -19.47 -16.78
C ASN A 309 -22.78 -19.99 -15.33
N GLY A 310 -23.93 -19.83 -14.67
CA GLY A 310 -24.09 -20.10 -13.23
C GLY A 310 -23.73 -21.53 -12.77
N ASN A 311 -23.85 -22.54 -13.63
CA ASN A 311 -23.55 -23.93 -13.29
C ASN A 311 -22.10 -24.36 -13.60
N ASN A 312 -21.36 -23.58 -14.39
CA ASN A 312 -19.99 -23.89 -14.82
C ASN A 312 -19.04 -22.77 -14.39
N GLN A 313 -19.07 -22.40 -13.11
CA GLN A 313 -18.27 -21.27 -12.62
C GLN A 313 -16.78 -21.60 -12.62
N ALA A 314 -15.99 -20.72 -13.24
CA ALA A 314 -14.54 -20.72 -13.15
C ALA A 314 -14.09 -19.75 -12.05
N THR A 315 -12.89 -19.93 -11.52
CA THR A 315 -12.25 -18.92 -10.66
C THR A 315 -10.88 -18.63 -11.22
N LEU A 316 -10.37 -17.40 -11.04
CA LEU A 316 -9.03 -17.06 -11.49
C LEU A 316 -7.97 -17.99 -10.89
N LEU A 317 -8.07 -18.26 -9.58
CA LEU A 317 -7.17 -19.19 -8.90
C LEU A 317 -7.27 -20.61 -9.51
N GLY A 318 -8.48 -21.13 -9.71
CA GLY A 318 -8.70 -22.44 -10.32
C GLY A 318 -8.20 -22.54 -11.77
N THR A 319 -8.38 -21.48 -12.56
CA THR A 319 -7.84 -21.41 -13.93
C THR A 319 -6.32 -21.45 -13.93
N LEU A 320 -5.67 -20.70 -13.02
CA LEU A 320 -4.21 -20.71 -12.86
C LEU A 320 -3.71 -22.09 -12.39
N THR A 321 -4.31 -22.68 -11.35
CA THR A 321 -3.84 -23.95 -10.80
C THR A 321 -4.08 -25.13 -11.73
N LYS A 322 -5.16 -25.10 -12.53
CA LYS A 322 -5.39 -26.10 -13.59
C LYS A 322 -4.28 -26.06 -14.66
N LYS A 323 -3.74 -24.87 -14.96
CA LYS A 323 -2.68 -24.70 -15.97
C LYS A 323 -1.29 -25.00 -15.44
N TYR A 324 -0.99 -24.55 -14.22
CA TYR A 324 0.37 -24.50 -13.67
C TYR A 324 0.61 -25.43 -12.47
N GLY A 325 -0.44 -26.02 -11.90
CA GLY A 325 -0.37 -26.77 -10.65
C GLY A 325 -0.42 -25.88 -9.41
N ASP A 326 -0.87 -26.44 -8.29
CA ASP A 326 -1.08 -25.71 -7.04
C ASP A 326 0.22 -25.13 -6.45
N SER A 327 1.33 -25.88 -6.54
CA SER A 327 2.61 -25.49 -5.93
C SER A 327 3.24 -24.27 -6.62
N ASP A 328 3.33 -24.29 -7.95
CA ASP A 328 3.94 -23.20 -8.71
C ASP A 328 3.10 -21.91 -8.61
N VAL A 329 1.78 -22.05 -8.61
CA VAL A 329 0.87 -20.91 -8.37
C VAL A 329 1.04 -20.35 -6.97
N ALA A 330 1.15 -21.19 -5.93
CA ALA A 330 1.38 -20.72 -4.56
C ALA A 330 2.68 -19.90 -4.46
N LYS A 331 3.81 -20.41 -4.98
CA LYS A 331 5.10 -19.71 -4.98
C LYS A 331 5.04 -18.39 -5.76
N ALA A 332 4.35 -18.37 -6.89
CA ALA A 332 4.20 -17.17 -7.72
C ALA A 332 3.34 -16.10 -7.01
N ILE A 333 2.24 -16.49 -6.38
CA ILE A 333 1.39 -15.58 -5.58
C ILE A 333 2.20 -14.98 -4.43
N VAL A 334 2.92 -15.81 -3.67
CA VAL A 334 3.78 -15.38 -2.55
C VAL A 334 4.78 -14.31 -2.98
N SER A 335 5.39 -14.50 -4.16
CA SER A 335 6.32 -13.51 -4.72
C SER A 335 5.62 -12.21 -5.15
N ALA A 336 4.46 -12.29 -5.79
CA ALA A 336 3.71 -11.12 -6.26
C ALA A 336 3.06 -10.31 -5.12
N VAL A 337 2.69 -10.94 -3.99
CA VAL A 337 2.17 -10.25 -2.80
C VAL A 337 3.19 -9.26 -2.23
N LYS A 338 4.49 -9.58 -2.30
CA LYS A 338 5.57 -8.70 -1.83
C LYS A 338 5.71 -7.43 -2.70
N ASP A 339 5.32 -7.52 -3.97
CA ASP A 339 5.33 -6.38 -4.91
C ASP A 339 4.09 -5.46 -4.71
N ASP A 340 3.38 -5.60 -3.58
CA ASP A 340 2.16 -4.86 -3.22
C ASP A 340 1.00 -5.03 -4.22
N ASN A 341 0.97 -6.17 -4.93
CA ASN A 341 -0.07 -6.46 -5.90
C ASN A 341 -1.39 -6.85 -5.21
N MET A 342 -2.41 -5.99 -5.31
CA MET A 342 -3.73 -6.20 -4.71
C MET A 342 -4.43 -7.47 -5.20
N LEU A 343 -4.32 -7.80 -6.49
CA LEU A 343 -4.93 -9.01 -7.04
C LEU A 343 -4.23 -10.27 -6.50
N ALA A 344 -2.90 -10.24 -6.39
CA ALA A 344 -2.15 -11.32 -5.77
C ALA A 344 -2.51 -11.51 -4.29
N LYS A 345 -2.71 -10.42 -3.53
CA LYS A 345 -3.18 -10.49 -2.14
C LYS A 345 -4.56 -11.14 -2.05
N ARG A 346 -5.48 -10.79 -2.96
CA ARG A 346 -6.79 -11.46 -3.03
C ARG A 346 -6.65 -12.94 -3.34
N LEU A 347 -5.80 -13.31 -4.30
CA LEU A 347 -5.53 -14.72 -4.65
C LEU A 347 -4.90 -15.48 -3.48
N GLN A 348 -3.99 -14.86 -2.71
CA GLN A 348 -3.41 -15.47 -1.51
C GLN A 348 -4.50 -15.75 -0.45
N ASN A 349 -5.41 -14.79 -0.21
CA ASN A 349 -6.52 -15.00 0.73
C ASN A 349 -7.44 -16.14 0.26
N GLN A 350 -7.80 -16.16 -1.03
CA GLN A 350 -8.61 -17.25 -1.62
C GLN A 350 -7.93 -18.61 -1.52
N GLN A 351 -6.60 -18.66 -1.69
CA GLN A 351 -5.81 -19.87 -1.54
C GLN A 351 -5.84 -20.38 -0.09
N LEU A 352 -5.59 -19.50 0.89
CA LEU A 352 -5.66 -19.84 2.32
C LEU A 352 -7.05 -20.34 2.73
N GLU A 353 -8.10 -19.63 2.33
CA GLU A 353 -9.49 -20.05 2.59
C GLU A 353 -9.83 -21.38 1.91
N GLY A 354 -9.36 -21.58 0.68
CA GLY A 354 -9.55 -22.82 -0.07
C GLY A 354 -8.89 -24.02 0.63
N TRP A 355 -7.66 -23.85 1.12
CA TRP A 355 -6.97 -24.88 1.91
C TRP A 355 -7.71 -25.18 3.22
N LEU A 356 -8.22 -24.16 3.91
CA LEU A 356 -9.03 -24.35 5.13
C LEU A 356 -10.37 -25.05 4.85
N LYS A 357 -11.02 -24.75 3.73
CA LYS A 357 -12.29 -25.39 3.34
C LYS A 357 -12.11 -26.85 2.95
N LYS A 358 -10.94 -27.21 2.46
CA LYS A 358 -10.55 -28.60 2.15
C LYS A 358 -9.99 -29.36 3.36
N ASP A 359 -10.03 -28.74 4.55
CA ASP A 359 -9.48 -29.27 5.80
C ASP A 359 -8.03 -29.79 5.64
N MET A 360 -7.22 -29.04 4.88
CA MET A 360 -5.81 -29.38 4.74
C MET A 360 -5.10 -29.23 6.09
N SER A 361 -4.20 -30.15 6.39
CA SER A 361 -3.26 -30.03 7.52
C SER A 361 -2.16 -29.02 7.20
N VAL A 362 -1.50 -28.52 8.25
CA VAL A 362 -0.30 -27.68 8.10
C VAL A 362 0.79 -28.39 7.30
N ASP A 363 0.95 -29.71 7.48
CA ASP A 363 1.90 -30.52 6.69
C ASP A 363 1.55 -30.58 5.19
N GLN A 364 0.26 -30.69 4.85
CA GLN A 364 -0.17 -30.65 3.45
C GLN A 364 0.11 -29.28 2.82
N VAL A 365 -0.18 -28.19 3.54
CA VAL A 365 0.13 -26.82 3.06
C VAL A 365 1.64 -26.60 2.95
N PHE A 366 2.40 -27.10 3.93
CA PHE A 366 3.87 -27.10 3.89
C PHE A 366 4.41 -27.75 2.62
N ASN A 367 3.87 -28.93 2.27
CA ASN A 367 4.25 -29.64 1.05
C ASN A 367 3.83 -28.90 -0.22
N VAL A 368 2.66 -28.24 -0.26
CA VAL A 368 2.23 -27.43 -1.43
C VAL A 368 3.15 -26.23 -1.65
N LEU A 369 3.58 -25.56 -0.59
CA LEU A 369 4.53 -24.45 -0.70
C LEU A 369 5.92 -24.91 -1.16
N ASP A 370 6.19 -26.21 -1.07
CA ASP A 370 7.36 -26.90 -1.63
C ASP A 370 8.65 -26.15 -1.33
N PHE A 371 8.95 -26.08 -0.03
CA PHE A 371 10.14 -25.45 0.53
C PHE A 371 11.44 -26.08 0.02
N LYS A 372 11.39 -27.34 -0.46
CA LYS A 372 12.55 -28.08 -0.97
C LYS A 372 13.00 -27.54 -2.33
N SER A 373 12.07 -27.25 -3.24
CA SER A 373 12.41 -26.68 -4.55
C SER A 373 12.51 -25.16 -4.58
N ALA A 374 12.11 -24.48 -3.50
CA ALA A 374 12.14 -23.02 -3.39
C ALA A 374 13.57 -22.40 -3.44
N GLY A 375 14.62 -23.23 -3.38
CA GLY A 375 16.02 -22.80 -3.30
C GLY A 375 16.35 -22.12 -1.96
N ILE A 376 17.61 -21.75 -1.73
CA ILE A 376 18.03 -21.09 -0.47
C ILE A 376 17.77 -19.58 -0.57
N GLY A 377 17.10 -18.97 0.42
CA GLY A 377 17.02 -17.50 0.57
C GLY A 377 15.60 -16.93 0.63
N ALA A 378 15.37 -15.80 -0.06
CA ALA A 378 14.21 -14.93 0.15
C ALA A 378 12.84 -15.55 -0.20
N VAL A 379 12.78 -16.65 -0.97
CA VAL A 379 11.52 -17.36 -1.29
C VAL A 379 11.10 -18.25 -0.11
N ILE A 380 12.05 -18.95 0.55
CA ILE A 380 11.80 -19.71 1.78
C ILE A 380 11.17 -18.81 2.84
N SER A 381 11.75 -17.63 3.11
CA SER A 381 11.20 -16.69 4.10
C SER A 381 9.75 -16.29 3.78
N ARG A 382 9.40 -16.09 2.51
CA ARG A 382 8.03 -15.71 2.13
C ARG A 382 7.05 -16.87 2.19
N ASN A 383 7.51 -18.08 1.90
CA ASN A 383 6.72 -19.30 2.09
C ASN A 383 6.46 -19.52 3.59
N VAL A 384 7.45 -19.26 4.46
CA VAL A 384 7.27 -19.30 5.93
C VAL A 384 6.20 -18.30 6.35
N ASP A 385 6.24 -17.04 5.90
CA ASP A 385 5.21 -16.04 6.25
C ASP A 385 3.80 -16.48 5.82
N THR A 386 3.69 -17.21 4.71
CA THR A 386 2.40 -17.70 4.21
C THR A 386 1.91 -18.90 5.01
N LEU A 387 2.81 -19.80 5.38
CA LEU A 387 2.52 -20.92 6.27
C LEU A 387 2.11 -20.42 7.66
N ASP A 388 2.80 -19.42 8.21
CA ASP A 388 2.45 -18.78 9.49
C ASP A 388 1.00 -18.28 9.49
N LYS A 389 0.62 -17.53 8.45
CA LYS A 389 -0.76 -17.06 8.26
C LYS A 389 -1.74 -18.23 8.22
N TYR A 390 -1.39 -19.32 7.54
CA TYR A 390 -2.25 -20.50 7.48
C TYR A 390 -2.41 -21.15 8.85
N VAL A 391 -1.32 -21.37 9.60
CA VAL A 391 -1.33 -21.93 10.96
C VAL A 391 -2.21 -21.11 11.88
N MET A 392 -2.07 -19.77 11.87
CA MET A 392 -2.93 -18.88 12.67
C MET A 392 -4.42 -19.05 12.35
N LEU A 393 -4.77 -19.18 11.06
CA LEU A 393 -6.16 -19.39 10.64
C LEU A 393 -6.66 -20.80 10.99
N TYR A 394 -5.81 -21.82 10.83
CA TYR A 394 -6.10 -23.21 11.13
C TYR A 394 -6.41 -23.39 12.62
N ASN A 395 -5.52 -22.95 13.51
CA ASN A 395 -5.71 -23.00 14.96
C ASN A 395 -6.98 -22.30 15.41
N ARG A 396 -7.29 -21.14 14.82
CA ARG A 396 -8.54 -20.43 15.12
C ARG A 396 -9.78 -21.24 14.74
N LYS A 397 -9.74 -21.99 13.63
CA LYS A 397 -10.88 -22.81 13.16
C LYS A 397 -11.02 -24.10 13.96
N THR A 398 -9.91 -24.77 14.26
CA THR A 398 -9.89 -26.12 14.85
C THR A 398 -9.77 -26.12 16.37
N SER A 399 -9.52 -24.96 17.00
CA SER A 399 -9.11 -24.85 18.41
C SER A 399 -7.86 -25.67 18.73
N ALA A 400 -7.05 -25.99 17.73
CA ALA A 400 -5.75 -26.62 17.88
C ALA A 400 -4.70 -25.59 18.36
N ASP A 401 -3.60 -26.09 18.93
CA ASP A 401 -2.43 -25.30 19.33
C ASP A 401 -1.21 -25.72 18.51
N GLU A 402 -1.34 -25.76 17.18
CA GLU A 402 -0.20 -26.02 16.32
C GLU A 402 0.71 -24.80 16.28
N THR A 403 1.97 -24.96 16.64
CA THR A 403 2.93 -23.85 16.59
C THR A 403 3.89 -24.05 15.42
N LEU A 404 4.29 -22.92 14.81
CA LEU A 404 5.40 -22.92 13.86
C LEU A 404 6.67 -23.52 14.44
N VAL A 405 6.87 -23.55 15.77
CA VAL A 405 8.06 -24.15 16.40
C VAL A 405 8.14 -25.65 16.10
N ALA A 406 7.01 -26.37 16.12
CA ALA A 406 6.96 -27.76 15.69
C ALA A 406 7.29 -27.90 14.20
N SER A 407 6.77 -27.00 13.36
CA SER A 407 7.06 -26.94 11.92
C SER A 407 8.49 -26.47 11.61
N CYS A 408 9.11 -25.62 12.43
CA CYS A 408 10.45 -25.06 12.26
C CYS A 408 11.53 -26.07 12.62
N VAL A 409 11.31 -26.89 13.66
CA VAL A 409 12.14 -28.08 13.91
C VAL A 409 12.06 -29.02 12.70
N PHE A 410 10.87 -29.19 12.12
CA PHE A 410 10.69 -29.97 10.89
C PHE A 410 11.32 -29.33 9.64
N ILE A 411 11.29 -28.01 9.50
CA ILE A 411 11.93 -27.25 8.42
C ILE A 411 13.44 -27.41 8.53
N LEU A 412 14.02 -27.19 9.70
CA LEU A 412 15.45 -27.37 9.96
C LEU A 412 15.89 -28.83 9.76
N PHE A 413 15.08 -29.79 10.20
CA PHE A 413 15.32 -31.23 10.01
C PHE A 413 15.18 -31.65 8.54
N SER A 414 14.22 -31.08 7.79
CA SER A 414 14.03 -31.37 6.37
C SER A 414 15.10 -30.71 5.50
N LEU A 415 15.52 -29.49 5.85
CA LEU A 415 16.65 -28.80 5.22
C LEU A 415 17.97 -29.52 5.50
N SER A 416 18.23 -29.98 6.72
CA SER A 416 19.45 -30.74 7.04
C SER A 416 19.52 -32.06 6.29
N LEU A 417 18.38 -32.79 6.20
CA LEU A 417 18.28 -34.05 5.46
C LEU A 417 18.44 -33.88 3.95
N SER A 418 17.95 -32.77 3.38
CA SER A 418 18.09 -32.47 1.95
C SER A 418 19.43 -31.86 1.53
N LEU A 419 20.14 -31.22 2.47
CA LEU A 419 21.46 -30.62 2.25
C LEU A 419 22.62 -31.50 2.72
N ASN A 420 22.33 -32.70 3.25
CA ASN A 420 23.33 -33.61 3.82
C ASN A 420 24.22 -32.94 4.89
N LEU A 421 23.63 -31.98 5.63
CA LEU A 421 24.32 -31.28 6.71
C LEU A 421 24.26 -32.16 7.98
N PRO A 422 25.39 -32.40 8.67
CA PRO A 422 25.38 -33.22 9.87
C PRO A 422 24.54 -32.56 10.96
N PHE A 423 23.71 -33.37 11.64
CA PHE A 423 23.01 -32.96 12.85
C PHE A 423 24.05 -32.65 13.93
N LEU A 424 24.07 -31.40 14.42
CA LEU A 424 24.88 -30.95 15.55
C LEU A 424 24.01 -30.68 16.76
#